data_AF-A0A497GAR7-F1
#
_entry.id   AF-A0A497GAR7-F1
#
_cell.length_a   1.000
_cell.length_b   1.000
_cell.length_c   1.000
_cell.angle_alpha   90.00
_cell.angle_beta   90.00
_cell.angle_gamma   90.00
#
_symmetry.space_group_name_H-M   'P 1'
#
loop_
_entity.id
_entity.type
_entity.pdbx_description
1 polymer ?
#
loop_
_entity_poly.entity_id
_entity_poly.type
_entity_poly.pdbx_seq_one_letter_code
_entity_poly.pdbx_strand_id
1 'polypeptide(L)' 'MGISLRDFKDPREALKALEKRRKELIKELEELVERRKRGEIGEEEFAEKKSRLEREFVEVMDRLAQLRFIVGGGP' A
#
# COMPACT_ATOMS: atom_id res chain seq x y z
N MET A 1 -7.85 4.96 6.45
CA MET A 1 -8.91 4.55 5.51
C MET A 1 -8.26 4.38 4.14
N GLY A 2 -8.26 3.16 3.60
CA GLY A 2 -7.59 2.84 2.33
C GLY A 2 -8.48 3.11 1.11
N ILE A 3 -7.85 3.21 -0.07
CA ILE A 3 -8.43 3.50 -1.40
C ILE A 3 -9.65 2.61 -1.70
N SER A 4 -10.88 3.12 -1.59
CA SER A 4 -12.09 2.33 -1.84
C SER A 4 -12.27 2.14 -3.35
N LEU A 5 -12.57 0.90 -3.77
CA LEU A 5 -12.87 0.61 -5.18
C LEU A 5 -14.10 1.37 -5.69
N ARG A 6 -15.00 1.78 -4.79
CA ARG A 6 -16.20 2.55 -5.11
C ARG A 6 -15.89 4.00 -5.50
N ASP A 7 -14.68 4.48 -5.22
CA ASP A 7 -14.27 5.85 -5.51
C ASP A 7 -13.89 6.04 -6.99
N PHE A 8 -13.78 4.94 -7.75
CA PHE A 8 -13.34 4.94 -9.14
C PHE A 8 -14.47 4.48 -10.07
N LYS A 9 -14.67 5.23 -11.17
CA LYS A 9 -15.65 4.88 -12.20
C LYS A 9 -15.10 3.85 -13.20
N ASP A 10 -13.78 3.82 -13.39
CA ASP A 10 -13.09 2.86 -14.25
C ASP A 10 -12.14 1.96 -13.42
N PRO A 11 -12.31 0.62 -13.47
CA PRO A 11 -11.38 -0.33 -12.84
C PRO A 11 -9.90 -0.12 -13.20
N ARG A 12 -9.59 0.42 -14.38
CA ARG A 12 -8.23 0.74 -14.82
C ARG A 12 -7.66 1.95 -14.09
N GLU A 13 -8.48 2.94 -13.75
CA GLU A 13 -8.08 4.09 -12.93
C GLU A 13 -7.80 3.64 -11.49
N ALA A 14 -8.66 2.79 -10.94
CA ALA A 14 -8.44 2.17 -9.63
C ALA A 14 -7.12 1.36 -9.60
N LEU A 15 -6.84 0.60 -10.65
CA LEU A 15 -5.60 -0.18 -10.79
C LEU A 15 -4.36 0.73 -10.77
N LYS A 16 -4.37 1.82 -11.56
CA LYS A 16 -3.26 2.80 -11.57
C LYS A 16 -3.07 3.47 -10.21
N ALA A 17 -4.16 3.85 -9.55
CA ALA A 17 -4.11 4.48 -8.22
C ALA A 17 -3.51 3.54 -7.16
N LEU A 18 -3.93 2.28 -7.15
CA LEU A 18 -3.40 1.27 -6.24
C LEU A 18 -1.93 0.91 -6.55
N GLU A 19 -1.54 0.84 -7.82
CA GLU A 19 -0.14 0.64 -8.21
C GLU A 19 0.76 1.80 -7.74
N LYS A 20 0.25 3.04 -7.84
CA LYS A 20 0.93 4.23 -7.31
C LYS A 20 1.07 4.14 -5.80
N ARG A 21 -0.02 3.83 -5.08
CA ARG A 21 0.01 3.70 -3.62
C ARG A 21 0.95 2.60 -3.15
N ARG A 22 1.01 1.47 -3.85
CA ARG A 22 1.99 0.41 -3.58
C ARG A 22 3.42 0.93 -3.63
N LYS A 23 3.76 1.73 -4.65
CA LYS A 23 5.11 2.32 -4.78
C LYS A 23 5.39 3.32 -3.66
N GLU A 24 4.41 4.12 -3.27
CA GLU A 24 4.53 5.06 -2.15
C GLU A 24 4.75 4.32 -0.83
N LEU A 25 3.99 3.26 -0.55
CA LEU A 25 4.15 2.44 0.66
C LEU A 25 5.53 1.78 0.76
N ILE A 26 6.09 1.33 -0.37
CA ILE A 26 7.47 0.79 -0.40
C ILE A 26 8.46 1.89 0.00
N LYS A 27 8.33 3.10 -0.57
CA LYS A 27 9.18 4.23 -0.21
C LYS A 27 9.03 4.64 1.25
N GLU A 28 7.80 4.69 1.76
CA GLU A 28 7.53 5.01 3.17
C GLU A 28 8.17 3.98 4.11
N LEU A 29 8.15 2.69 3.76
CA LEU A 29 8.83 1.63 4.52
C LEU A 29 10.35 1.77 4.46
N GLU A 30 10.93 2.04 3.28
CA GLU A 30 12.36 2.29 3.11
C GLU A 30 12.81 3.50 3.95
N GLU A 31 12.08 4.61 3.86
CA GLU A 31 12.34 5.81 4.67
C GLU A 31 12.22 5.51 6.15
N LEU A 32 11.21 4.77 6.59
CA LEU A 32 11.03 4.39 8.00
C LEU A 32 12.23 3.58 8.52
N VAL A 33 12.74 2.65 7.71
CA VAL A 33 13.94 1.87 8.04
C VAL A 33 15.18 2.76 8.15
N GLU A 34 15.37 3.68 7.20
CA GLU A 34 16.51 4.61 7.25
C GLU A 34 16.44 5.54 8.46
N ARG A 35 15.26 6.05 8.81
CA ARG A 35 15.05 6.86 10.02
C ARG A 35 15.40 6.08 11.30
N ARG A 36 15.02 4.80 11.38
CA ARG A 36 15.39 3.92 12.50
C ARG A 36 16.90 3.72 12.57
N LYS A 37 17.56 3.47 11.43
CA LYS A 37 19.03 3.32 11.34
C LYS A 37 19.77 4.59 11.77
N ARG A 38 19.25 5.77 11.43
CA ARG A 38 19.80 7.07 11.85
C ARG A 38 19.51 7.41 13.32
N GLY A 39 18.73 6.59 14.02
CA GLY A 39 18.36 6.82 15.42
C GLY A 39 17.33 7.94 15.61
N GLU A 40 16.65 8.38 14.54
CA GLU A 40 15.65 9.46 14.60
C GLU A 40 14.34 9.02 15.24
N ILE A 41 14.09 7.71 15.27
CA ILE A 41 12.90 7.10 15.86
C ILE A 41 13.30 5.91 16.74
N GLY A 42 12.54 5.72 17.82
CA GLY A 42 12.70 4.59 18.73
C GLY A 42 12.15 3.28 18.17
N GLU A 43 12.39 2.18 18.89
CA GLU A 43 11.92 0.84 18.51
C GLU A 43 10.39 0.75 18.49
N GLU A 44 9.74 1.31 19.51
CA GLU A 44 8.27 1.28 19.65
C GLU A 44 7.60 2.08 18.51
N GLU A 45 8.07 3.30 18.25
CA GLU A 45 7.58 4.12 17.14
C GLU A 45 7.82 3.46 15.78
N PHE A 46 8.98 2.82 15.60
CA PHE A 46 9.27 2.06 14.39
C PHE A 46 8.33 0.87 14.22
N ALA A 47 8.11 0.08 15.27
CA ALA A 47 7.24 -1.10 15.24
C ALA A 47 5.78 -0.73 14.92
N GLU A 48 5.26 0.32 15.56
CA GLU A 48 3.90 0.81 15.33
C GLU A 48 3.73 1.28 13.87
N LYS A 49 4.64 2.13 13.39
CA LYS A 49 4.58 2.66 12.02
C LYS A 49 4.77 1.56 10.98
N LYS A 50 5.69 0.61 11.22
CA LYS A 50 5.94 -0.53 10.33
C LYS A 50 4.70 -1.40 10.23
N SER A 51 4.10 -1.77 11.36
CA SER A 51 2.87 -2.58 11.39
C SER A 51 1.72 -1.92 10.62
N ARG A 52 1.57 -0.59 10.76
CA ARG A 52 0.57 0.18 10.03
C ARG A 52 0.81 0.16 8.51
N LEU A 53 2.04 0.42 8.08
CA LEU A 53 2.42 0.42 6.66
C LEU A 53 2.30 -0.97 6.03
N GLU A 54 2.70 -2.02 6.75
CA GLU A 54 2.59 -3.41 6.30
C GLU A 54 1.13 -3.82 6.12
N ARG A 55 0.25 -3.45 7.05
CA ARG A 55 -1.19 -3.72 6.92
C ARG A 55 -1.77 -3.04 5.69
N GLU A 56 -1.44 -1.76 5.48
CA GLU A 56 -1.92 -1.02 4.31
C GLU A 56 -1.38 -1.63 3.00
N PHE A 57 -0.11 -2.07 3.00
CA PHE A 57 0.50 -2.72 1.85
C PHE A 57 -0.23 -4.02 1.47
N VAL A 58 -0.55 -4.86 2.45
CA VAL A 58 -1.32 -6.09 2.23
C VAL A 58 -2.70 -5.78 1.66
N GLU A 59 -3.41 -4.79 2.21
CA GLU A 59 -4.73 -4.37 1.69
C GLU A 59 -4.67 -3.85 0.25
N VAL A 60 -3.65 -3.06 -0.09
CA VAL A 60 -3.45 -2.56 -1.46
C VAL A 60 -3.15 -3.72 -2.41
N MET A 61 -2.32 -4.67 -1.99
CA MET A 61 -1.96 -5.84 -2.79
C MET A 61 -3.16 -6.77 -3.05
N ASP A 62 -4.00 -7.00 -2.04
CA ASP A 62 -5.24 -7.77 -2.18
C ASP A 62 -6.21 -7.10 -3.19
N ARG A 63 -6.42 -5.78 -3.06
CA ARG A 63 -7.27 -5.02 -4.01
C ARG A 63 -6.69 -5.04 -5.43
N LEU A 64 -5.37 -4.95 -5.58
CA LEU A 64 -4.71 -5.09 -6.88
C LEU A 64 -4.97 -6.48 -7.50
N ALA A 65 -4.87 -7.54 -6.70
CA ALA A 65 -5.14 -8.90 -7.17
C ALA A 65 -6.59 -9.05 -7.65
N GLN A 66 -7.56 -8.56 -6.85
CA GLN A 66 -8.98 -8.57 -7.20
C GLN A 66 -9.26 -7.79 -8.49
N LEU A 67 -8.73 -6.58 -8.63
CA LEU A 67 -8.95 -5.78 -9.84
C LEU A 67 -8.30 -6.40 -11.07
N ARG A 68 -7.10 -6.98 -10.96
CA ARG A 68 -6.45 -7.67 -12.08
C ARG A 68 -7.27 -8.87 -12.54
N PHE A 69 -7.87 -9.61 -11.62
CA PHE A 69 -8.78 -10.71 -11.94
C PHE A 69 -10.03 -10.22 -12.69
N ILE A 70 -10.66 -9.12 -12.22
CA ILE A 70 -11.84 -8.53 -12.88
C ILE A 70 -11.48 -8.00 -14.27
N VAL A 71 -10.40 -7.22 -14.40
CA VAL A 71 -9.98 -6.59 -15.67
C VAL A 71 -9.45 -7.63 -16.66
N GLY A 72 -8.84 -8.71 -16.17
CA GLY A 72 -8.34 -9.82 -16.99
C GLY A 72 -9.43 -10.74 -17.53
N GLY A 73 -10.71 -10.48 -17.22
CA GLY A 73 -11.82 -11.33 -17.62
C GLY A 73 -11.75 -12.68 -16.93
N GLY A 74 -11.80 -12.69 -15.59
CA GLY A 74 -11.98 -13.92 -14.80
C GLY A 74 -13.00 -14.87 -15.44
N PRO A 75 -12.82 -16.20 -15.24
CA PRO A 75 -13.32 -17.27 -16.10
C PRO A 75 -14.75 -17.10 -16.62
#